data_AF-A0A4R9FR59-F1
#
_entry.id   AF-A0A4R9FR59-F1
#
_cell.length_a   1.000
_cell.length_b   1.000
_cell.length_c   1.000
_cell.angle_alpha   90.00
_cell.angle_beta   90.00
_cell.angle_gamma   90.00
#
_symmetry.space_group_name_H-M   'P 1'
#
loop_
_entity.id
_entity.type
_entity.pdbx_description
1 polymer ?
#
loop_
_entity_poly.entity_id
_entity_poly.type
_entity_poly.pdbx_seq_one_letter_code
_entity_poly.pdbx_strand_id
1 'polypeptide(L)'
;MNTQILEPGFFTLLFNFYGYYIFYILFALWAPLALIDLSKREDVTVKQGSLWTAAIVLVPLIGAGAYHIAGGSKIPAWAKNVLVYGGIGLLVLTVLISTIARF
;
A
#
# COMPACT_ATOMS: atom_id res chain seq x y z
N MET A 1 -39.93 -14.16 -18.26
CA MET A 1 -38.80 -14.61 -17.43
C MET A 1 -38.49 -13.49 -16.45
N ASN A 2 -38.88 -13.62 -15.19
CA ASN A 2 -38.58 -12.61 -14.16
C ASN A 2 -37.12 -12.78 -13.75
N THR A 3 -36.24 -11.91 -14.24
CA THR A 3 -34.89 -11.78 -13.71
C THR A 3 -34.99 -11.20 -12.29
N GLN A 4 -34.83 -12.05 -11.27
CA GLN A 4 -34.56 -11.56 -9.93
C GLN A 4 -33.20 -10.86 -9.94
N ILE A 5 -33.21 -9.55 -9.74
CA ILE A 5 -31.99 -8.79 -9.48
C ILE A 5 -31.62 -9.08 -8.03
N LEU A 6 -30.53 -9.82 -7.82
CA LEU A 6 -29.97 -10.01 -6.49
C LEU A 6 -29.15 -8.77 -6.15
N GLU A 7 -29.63 -7.99 -5.18
CA GLU A 7 -28.91 -6.83 -4.66
C GLU A 7 -27.63 -7.30 -3.93
N PRO A 8 -26.48 -6.63 -4.15
CA PRO A 8 -25.24 -7.01 -3.47
C PRO A 8 -25.37 -6.80 -1.96
N GLY A 9 -24.97 -7.81 -1.18
CA GLY A 9 -24.88 -7.69 0.27
C GLY A 9 -23.78 -6.72 0.71
N PHE A 10 -23.86 -6.24 1.95
CA PHE A 10 -22.89 -5.31 2.54
C PHE A 10 -21.42 -5.74 2.34
N PHE A 11 -21.10 -7.02 2.58
CA PHE A 11 -19.73 -7.52 2.44
C PHE A 11 -19.25 -7.53 0.99
N THR A 12 -20.13 -7.85 0.04
CA THR A 12 -19.81 -7.76 -1.40
C THR A 12 -19.44 -6.33 -1.77
N LEU A 13 -20.23 -5.34 -1.32
CA LEU A 13 -19.93 -3.93 -1.55
C LEU A 13 -18.61 -3.51 -0.90
N LEU A 14 -18.38 -3.91 0.35
CA LEU A 14 -17.19 -3.58 1.11
C LEU A 14 -15.91 -4.13 0.45
N PHE A 15 -15.89 -5.41 0.08
CA PHE A 15 -14.73 -6.04 -0.54
C PHE A 15 -14.51 -5.62 -1.99
N ASN A 16 -15.57 -5.26 -2.73
CA ASN A 16 -15.41 -4.63 -4.03
C ASN A 16 -14.77 -3.23 -3.90
N PHE A 17 -15.24 -2.43 -2.94
CA PHE A 17 -14.66 -1.13 -2.66
C PHE A 17 -13.19 -1.26 -2.27
N TYR A 18 -12.87 -2.02 -1.22
CA TYR A 18 -11.48 -2.15 -0.78
C TYR A 18 -10.62 -2.91 -1.79
N GLY A 19 -11.13 -3.92 -2.49
CA GLY A 19 -10.40 -4.63 -3.54
C GLY A 19 -9.95 -3.71 -4.66
N TYR A 20 -10.78 -2.74 -5.02
CA TYR A 20 -10.43 -1.71 -6.01
C TYR A 20 -9.52 -0.62 -5.43
N TYR A 21 -9.88 -0.06 -4.26
CA TYR A 21 -9.23 1.14 -3.73
C TYR A 21 -7.97 0.88 -2.91
N ILE A 22 -7.73 -0.34 -2.43
CA ILE A 22 -6.59 -0.62 -1.52
C ILE A 22 -5.25 -0.22 -2.12
N PHE A 23 -5.04 -0.46 -3.42
CA PHE A 23 -3.81 -0.08 -4.12
C PHE A 23 -3.59 1.43 -4.11
N TYR A 24 -4.65 2.21 -4.30
CA TYR A 24 -4.61 3.67 -4.27
C TYR A 24 -4.42 4.22 -2.86
N ILE A 25 -5.06 3.61 -1.86
CA ILE A 25 -4.88 3.97 -0.45
C ILE A 25 -3.43 3.74 -0.04
N LEU A 26 -2.87 2.58 -0.35
CA LEU A 26 -1.48 2.26 -0.03
C LEU A 26 -0.49 3.14 -0.80
N PHE A 27 -0.77 3.44 -2.07
CA PHE A 27 0.00 4.42 -2.83
C PHE A 27 0.02 5.79 -2.12
N ALA A 28 -1.15 6.31 -1.77
CA ALA A 28 -1.31 7.61 -1.13
C ALA A 28 -0.68 7.68 0.27
N LEU A 29 -0.53 6.55 0.95
CA LEU A 29 0.13 6.47 2.26
C LEU A 29 1.64 6.27 2.13
N TRP A 30 2.08 5.27 1.39
CA TRP A 30 3.48 4.83 1.41
C TRP A 30 4.39 5.74 0.59
N ALA A 31 3.98 6.16 -0.62
CA ALA A 31 4.87 6.92 -1.48
C ALA A 31 5.21 8.31 -0.90
N PRO A 32 4.25 9.13 -0.42
CA PRO A 32 4.58 10.39 0.22
C PRO A 32 5.39 10.22 1.51
N LEU A 33 5.04 9.22 2.33
CA LEU A 33 5.76 8.94 3.57
C LEU A 33 7.22 8.55 3.30
N ALA A 34 7.47 7.73 2.28
CA ALA A 34 8.79 7.33 1.85
C ALA A 34 9.62 8.53 1.34
N LEU A 35 9.04 9.37 0.49
CA LEU A 35 9.74 10.54 -0.06
C LEU A 35 10.06 11.58 1.02
N ILE A 36 9.13 11.84 1.95
CA ILE A 36 9.35 12.76 3.07
C ILE A 36 10.44 12.21 4.00
N ASP A 37 10.38 10.93 4.36
CA ASP A 37 11.41 10.28 5.16
C ASP A 37 12.79 10.35 4.47
N LEU A 38 12.87 9.97 3.19
CA LEU A 38 14.11 10.00 2.42
C LEU A 38 14.71 11.41 2.31
N SER A 39 13.87 12.43 2.10
CA SER A 39 14.32 13.83 1.99
C SER A 39 14.96 14.39 3.27
N LYS A 40 14.66 13.78 4.43
CA LYS A 40 15.16 14.20 5.74
C LYS A 40 16.36 13.38 6.21
N ARG A 41 16.79 12.38 5.44
CA ARG A 41 17.89 11.51 5.81
C ARG A 41 19.23 12.10 5.40
N GLU A 42 20.07 12.32 6.40
CA GLU A 42 21.46 12.76 6.22
C GLU A 42 22.43 11.58 6.06
N ASP A 43 22.00 10.36 6.37
CA ASP A 43 22.81 9.15 6.31
C ASP A 43 22.81 8.45 4.93
N VAL A 44 22.25 9.10 3.91
CA VAL A 44 22.06 8.53 2.57
C VAL A 44 22.91 9.29 1.55
N THR A 45 23.73 8.57 0.79
CA THR A 45 24.47 9.18 -0.31
C THR A 45 23.54 9.63 -1.44
N VAL A 46 23.95 10.64 -2.23
CA VAL A 46 23.16 11.13 -3.38
C VAL A 46 22.73 9.99 -4.31
N LYS A 47 23.66 9.08 -4.64
CA LYS A 47 23.37 7.92 -5.50
C LYS A 47 22.29 7.01 -4.92
N GLN A 48 22.38 6.68 -3.63
CA GLN A 48 21.38 5.84 -2.96
C GLN A 48 20.02 6.54 -2.89
N GLY A 49 20.02 7.85 -2.58
CA GLY A 49 18.80 8.66 -2.55
C GLY A 49 18.13 8.70 -3.93
N SER A 50 18.89 8.95 -5.00
CA SER A 50 18.37 8.94 -6.37
C SER A 50 17.78 7.58 -6.77
N LEU A 51 18.41 6.47 -6.40
CA LEU A 51 17.90 5.13 -6.69
C LEU A 51 16.58 4.85 -5.97
N TRP A 52 16.47 5.21 -4.69
CA TRP A 52 15.23 5.05 -3.94
C TRP A 52 14.13 5.96 -4.46
N THR A 53 14.43 7.23 -4.75
CA THR A 53 13.47 8.14 -5.39
C THR A 53 12.98 7.57 -6.71
N ALA A 54 13.86 7.05 -7.57
CA ALA A 54 13.47 6.43 -8.83
C ALA A 54 12.56 5.21 -8.59
N ALA A 55 12.90 4.33 -7.65
CA ALA A 55 12.05 3.17 -7.31
C ALA A 55 10.65 3.61 -6.83
N ILE A 56 10.57 4.61 -5.96
CA ILE A 56 9.31 5.14 -5.42
C ILE A 56 8.48 5.87 -6.48
N VAL A 57 9.11 6.58 -7.44
CA VAL A 57 8.35 7.30 -8.46
C VAL A 57 7.89 6.37 -9.59
N LEU A 58 8.74 5.43 -10.02
CA LEU A 58 8.45 4.53 -11.14
C LEU A 58 7.46 3.41 -10.76
N VAL A 59 7.58 2.87 -9.54
CA VAL A 59 6.69 1.81 -9.06
C VAL A 59 6.23 2.13 -7.65
N PRO A 60 5.31 3.10 -7.46
CA PRO A 60 5.07 3.69 -6.14
C PRO A 60 4.72 2.73 -5.03
N LEU A 61 3.86 1.74 -5.31
CA LEU A 61 3.46 0.78 -4.30
C LEU A 61 4.63 -0.11 -3.86
N ILE A 62 5.32 -0.74 -4.83
CA ILE A 62 6.40 -1.69 -4.55
C ILE A 62 7.65 -0.94 -4.08
N GLY A 63 8.01 0.15 -4.74
CA GLY A 63 9.18 0.97 -4.43
C GLY A 63 9.10 1.59 -3.03
N ALA A 64 7.96 2.19 -2.67
CA ALA A 64 7.78 2.76 -1.34
C ALA A 64 7.69 1.69 -0.25
N GLY A 65 6.97 0.59 -0.50
CA GLY A 65 6.93 -0.55 0.42
C GLY A 65 8.33 -1.13 0.67
N ALA A 66 9.10 -1.38 -0.39
CA ALA A 66 10.47 -1.87 -0.29
C ALA A 66 11.40 -0.88 0.42
N TYR A 67 11.26 0.42 0.14
CA TYR A 67 12.01 1.47 0.84
C TYR A 67 11.77 1.43 2.35
N HIS A 68 10.51 1.35 2.78
CA HIS A 68 10.20 1.29 4.20
C HIS A 68 10.75 0.04 4.88
N ILE A 69 10.73 -1.10 4.21
CA ILE A 69 11.16 -2.38 4.78
C ILE A 69 12.68 -2.50 4.79
N ALA A 70 13.34 -2.24 3.66
CA ALA A 70 14.75 -2.54 3.42
C ALA A 70 15.63 -1.31 3.12
N GLY A 71 15.04 -0.14 2.84
CA GLY A 71 15.75 1.08 2.50
C GLY A 71 16.38 1.82 3.69
N GLY A 72 16.25 1.29 4.91
CA GLY A 72 16.74 1.95 6.12
C GLY A 72 15.89 3.15 6.56
N SER A 73 14.59 3.13 6.23
CA SER A 73 13.64 4.18 6.61
C SER A 73 13.68 4.49 8.11
N LYS A 74 13.61 5.78 8.46
CA LYS A 74 13.73 6.28 9.84
C LYS A 74 12.42 6.82 10.40
N ILE A 75 11.30 6.51 9.76
CA ILE A 75 9.97 6.81 10.33
C ILE A 75 9.81 6.12 11.69
N PRO A 76 9.00 6.70 12.61
CA PRO A 76 8.73 6.09 13.90
C PRO A 76 8.25 4.64 13.78
N ALA A 77 8.67 3.78 14.70
CA ALA A 77 8.34 2.35 14.67
C ALA A 77 6.82 2.10 14.64
N TRP A 78 6.03 2.90 15.36
CA TRP A 78 4.57 2.80 15.34
C TRP A 78 4.01 3.07 13.94
N ALA A 79 4.55 4.06 13.22
CA ALA A 79 4.09 4.42 11.88
C ALA A 79 4.46 3.32 10.89
N LYS A 80 5.67 2.76 10.99
CA LYS A 80 6.08 1.60 10.18
C LYS A 80 5.18 0.38 10.43
N ASN A 81 4.89 0.08 11.70
CA ASN A 81 4.06 -1.08 12.05
C ASN A 81 2.61 -0.94 11.58
N VAL A 82 2.00 0.23 11.80
CA VAL A 82 0.59 0.44 11.46
C VAL A 82 0.39 0.71 9.98
N LEU A 83 1.17 1.62 9.40
CA LEU A 83 0.92 2.10 8.04
C LEU A 83 1.53 1.18 6.99
N VAL A 84 2.71 0.61 7.25
CA VAL A 84 3.40 -0.26 6.29
C VAL A 84 2.99 -1.72 6.50
N TYR A 85 3.29 -2.31 7.66
CA TYR A 85 2.97 -3.72 7.88
C TYR A 85 1.46 -3.96 8.01
N GLY A 86 0.71 -3.05 8.66
CA GLY A 86 -0.75 -3.10 8.67
C GLY A 86 -1.34 -2.96 7.27
N GLY A 87 -0.78 -2.06 6.45
CA GLY A 87 -1.18 -1.92 5.04
C GLY A 87 -0.93 -3.17 4.20
N ILE A 88 0.23 -3.83 4.37
CA ILE A 88 0.54 -5.13 3.74
C ILE A 88 -0.46 -6.19 4.18
N GLY A 89 -0.73 -6.27 5.49
CA GLY A 89 -1.69 -7.22 6.03
C GLY A 89 -3.09 -7.02 5.46
N LEU A 90 -3.54 -5.77 5.36
CA LEU A 90 -4.84 -5.44 4.78
C LEU A 90 -4.89 -5.80 3.29
N LEU A 91 -3.85 -5.49 2.52
CA LEU A 91 -3.77 -5.88 1.11
C LEU A 91 -3.86 -7.40 0.93
N VAL A 92 -3.07 -8.16 1.69
CA VAL A 92 -3.09 -9.62 1.64
C VAL A 92 -4.47 -10.16 2.01
N LEU A 93 -5.06 -9.64 3.09
CA LEU A 93 -6.39 -10.05 3.54
C LEU A 93 -7.46 -9.77 2.47
N THR A 94 -7.47 -8.56 1.90
CA THR A 94 -8.41 -8.18 0.85
C THR A 94 -8.26 -9.06 -0.38
N VAL A 95 -7.03 -9.27 -0.86
CA VAL A 95 -6.78 -10.13 -2.03
C VAL A 95 -7.21 -11.56 -1.78
N LEU A 96 -6.88 -12.13 -0.62
CA LEU A 96 -7.25 -13.51 -0.27
C LEU A 96 -8.77 -13.66 -0.18
N ILE A 97 -9.46 -12.77 0.54
CA ILE A 97 -10.91 -12.85 0.70
C ILE A 97 -11.61 -12.64 -0.64
N SER A 98 -11.24 -11.61 -1.41
CA SER A 98 -11.85 -11.35 -2.72
C SER A 98 -11.66 -12.53 -3.67
N THR A 99 -10.49 -13.19 -3.64
CA THR A 99 -10.21 -14.36 -4.48
C THR A 99 -11.03 -15.59 -4.04
N ILE A 100 -11.10 -15.88 -2.74
CA ILE A 100 -11.77 -17.07 -2.21
C ILE A 100 -13.29 -16.94 -2.30
N ALA A 101 -13.81 -15.79 -1.86
CA ALA A 101 -15.25 -15.52 -1.86
C ALA A 101 -15.79 -15.15 -3.25
N ARG A 102 -14.90 -14.96 -4.23
CA ARG A 102 -15.22 -14.56 -5.61
C ARG A 102 -16.05 -13.28 -5.64
N PHE A 103 -15.63 -12.31 -4.84
CA PHE A 103 -16.21 -10.96 -4.84
C PHE A 103 -15.81 -10.17 -6.09
#